data_AF-A0A7S4CF53-F1
#
_entry.id   AF-A0A7S4CF53-F1
#
_cell.length_a   1.000
_cell.length_b   1.000
_cell.length_c   1.000
_cell.angle_alpha   90.00
_cell.angle_beta   90.00
_cell.angle_gamma   90.00
#
_symmetry.space_group_name_H-M   'P 1'
#
loop_
_entity.id
_entity.type
_entity.pdbx_description
1 polymer ?
#
loop_
_entity_poly.entity_id
_entity_poly.type
_entity_poly.pdbx_seq_one_letter_code
_entity_poly.pdbx_strand_id
1 'polypeptide(L)'
;PLYADDWKQGLHPKVLASAVFMYFTSVAPAITFAATLDNDTGRHVGAVEVLLSSAICGCIFSIFAGQPLVIVGVTGPVTIFTIKVWEVSQLFGVDFLQWYAWIGLWAALMHVLLAA
;
A
#
# COMPACT_ATOMS: atom_id res chain seq x y z
N PRO A 1 -9.43 -21.80 -13.26
CA PRO A 1 -8.68 -22.53 -14.32
C PRO A 1 -7.27 -21.97 -14.56
N LEU A 2 -7.09 -20.64 -14.65
CA LEU A 2 -5.78 -20.04 -14.98
C LEU A 2 -4.77 -20.03 -13.82
N TYR A 3 -5.24 -19.88 -12.57
CA TYR A 3 -4.37 -19.69 -11.40
C TYR A 3 -3.27 -20.76 -11.23
N ALA A 4 -3.62 -22.04 -11.35
CA ALA A 4 -2.64 -23.13 -11.20
C ALA A 4 -1.62 -23.19 -12.35
N ASP A 5 -1.99 -22.70 -13.54
CA ASP A 5 -1.11 -22.66 -14.69
C ASP A 5 -0.18 -21.44 -14.64
N ASP A 6 -0.61 -20.32 -14.05
CA ASP A 6 0.21 -19.12 -13.86
C ASP A 6 1.49 -19.42 -13.04
N TRP A 7 1.40 -20.27 -12.01
CA TRP A 7 2.57 -20.71 -11.24
C TRP A 7 3.58 -21.51 -12.06
N LYS A 8 3.10 -22.32 -13.02
CA LYS A 8 3.98 -23.09 -13.92
C LYS A 8 4.65 -22.17 -14.93
N GLN A 9 3.89 -21.22 -15.48
CA GLN A 9 4.40 -20.24 -16.43
C GLN A 9 5.37 -19.23 -15.80
N GLY A 10 5.20 -18.95 -14.50
CA GLY A 10 6.08 -18.09 -13.72
C GLY A 10 7.52 -18.61 -13.57
N LEU A 11 7.78 -19.90 -13.81
CA LEU A 11 9.12 -20.51 -13.74
C LEU A 11 9.99 -20.23 -14.99
N HIS A 12 9.82 -19.06 -15.59
CA HIS A 12 10.60 -18.61 -16.74
C HIS A 12 11.73 -17.66 -16.27
N PRO A 13 12.98 -17.80 -16.73
CA PRO A 13 14.12 -17.00 -16.24
C PRO A 13 13.95 -15.48 -16.39
N LYS A 14 13.17 -15.04 -17.39
CA LYS A 14 12.80 -13.63 -17.57
C LYS A 14 12.05 -13.04 -16.37
N VAL A 15 11.28 -13.85 -15.64
CA VAL A 15 10.51 -13.42 -14.46
C VAL A 15 11.43 -12.93 -13.36
N LEU A 16 12.61 -13.55 -13.19
CA LEU A 16 13.61 -13.08 -12.22
C LEU A 16 14.11 -11.67 -12.56
N ALA A 17 14.46 -11.43 -13.84
CA ALA A 17 14.89 -10.12 -14.29
C ALA A 17 13.79 -9.06 -14.11
N SER A 18 12.54 -9.40 -14.44
CA SER A 18 11.39 -8.53 -14.23
C SER A 18 11.12 -8.26 -12.74
N ALA A 19 11.26 -9.26 -11.87
CA ALA A 19 11.05 -9.10 -10.43
C ALA A 19 12.09 -8.16 -9.80
N VAL A 20 13.37 -8.33 -10.15
CA VAL A 20 14.45 -7.45 -9.66
C VAL A 20 14.24 -6.02 -10.15
N PHE A 21 13.90 -5.83 -11.42
CA PHE A 21 13.60 -4.51 -11.97
C PHE A 21 12.43 -3.85 -11.23
N MET A 22 11.31 -4.58 -11.08
CA MET A 22 10.10 -4.06 -10.43
C MET A 22 10.34 -3.72 -8.95
N TYR A 23 11.19 -4.49 -8.25
CA TYR A 23 11.59 -4.18 -6.88
C TYR A 23 12.21 -2.78 -6.78
N PHE A 24 13.23 -2.47 -7.59
CA PHE A 24 13.86 -1.15 -7.54
C PHE A 24 12.93 -0.03 -8.02
N THR A 25 12.13 -0.28 -9.05
CA THR A 25 11.16 0.69 -9.55
C THR A 25 10.06 1.03 -8.53
N SER A 26 9.66 0.07 -7.69
CA SER A 26 8.62 0.29 -6.68
C SER A 26 9.16 0.84 -5.35
N VAL A 27 10.39 0.49 -4.96
CA VAL A 27 11.00 0.94 -3.70
C VAL A 27 11.36 2.43 -3.73
N ALA A 28 11.91 2.94 -4.83
CA ALA A 28 12.31 4.35 -4.94
C ALA A 28 11.16 5.35 -4.68
N PRO A 29 9.99 5.25 -5.35
CA PRO A 29 8.86 6.12 -5.05
C PRO A 29 8.28 5.86 -3.65
N ALA A 30 8.28 4.61 -3.17
CA ALA A 30 7.80 4.29 -1.82
C ALA A 30 8.60 5.00 -0.73
N ILE A 31 9.94 4.99 -0.81
CA ILE A 31 10.82 5.71 0.12
C ILE A 31 10.57 7.22 0.03
N THR A 32 10.40 7.75 -1.18
CA THR A 32 10.15 9.19 -1.39
C THR A 32 8.85 9.63 -0.71
N PHE A 33 7.75 8.90 -0.93
CA PHE A 33 6.47 9.20 -0.29
C PHE A 33 6.50 8.96 1.21
N ALA A 34 7.26 7.97 1.68
CA ALA A 34 7.40 7.71 3.10
C ALA A 34 8.17 8.82 3.82
N ALA A 35 9.20 9.40 3.19
CA ALA A 35 9.90 10.56 3.74
C ALA A 35 8.99 11.79 3.86
N THR A 36 8.08 12.00 2.91
CA THR A 36 7.05 13.05 3.02
C THR A 36 6.10 12.76 4.17
N LEU A 37 5.58 11.53 4.27
CA LEU A 37 4.70 11.13 5.36
C LEU A 37 5.36 11.27 6.74
N ASP A 38 6.63 10.90 6.88
CA ASP A 38 7.35 10.99 8.15
C ASP A 38 7.42 12.44 8.65
N ASN A 39 7.73 13.37 7.75
CA ASN A 39 7.84 14.79 8.07
C ASN A 39 6.47 15.43 8.37
N ASP A 40 5.45 15.09 7.59
CA ASP A 40 4.16 15.79 7.63
C ASP A 40 3.14 15.16 8.59
N THR A 41 3.40 13.95 9.11
CA THR A 41 2.51 13.25 10.06
C THR A 41 3.10 13.14 11.47
N GLY A 42 4.00 14.06 11.85
CA GLY A 42 4.60 14.05 13.18
C GLY A 42 5.41 12.78 13.49
N ARG A 43 5.96 12.14 12.46
CA ARG A 43 6.77 10.91 12.55
C ARG A 43 5.99 9.67 13.00
N HIS A 44 4.67 9.67 12.80
CA HIS A 44 3.82 8.51 13.06
C HIS A 44 3.79 7.50 11.89
N VAL A 45 4.04 7.95 10.66
CA VAL A 45 4.08 7.09 9.47
C VAL A 45 5.39 7.33 8.72
N GLY A 46 6.37 6.44 8.91
CA GLY A 46 7.69 6.55 8.32
C GLY A 46 7.98 5.53 7.22
N ALA A 47 9.26 5.44 6.85
CA ALA A 47 9.75 4.51 5.84
C ALA A 47 9.49 3.04 6.19
N VAL A 48 9.62 2.68 7.47
CA VAL A 48 9.44 1.29 7.91
C VAL A 48 7.98 0.86 7.75
N GLU A 49 7.05 1.71 8.17
CA GLU A 49 5.61 1.45 8.10
C GLU A 49 5.14 1.34 6.65
N VAL A 50 5.58 2.26 5.79
CA VAL A 50 5.21 2.28 4.36
C VAL A 50 5.77 1.06 3.62
N LEU A 51 7.05 0.72 3.84
CA LEU A 51 7.68 -0.43 3.19
C LEU A 51 7.09 -1.75 3.68
N LEU A 52 6.86 -1.88 4.99
CA LEU A 52 6.23 -3.07 5.58
C LEU A 52 4.80 -3.23 5.07
N SER A 53 3.99 -2.15 5.05
CA SER A 53 2.64 -2.17 4.51
C SER A 53 2.63 -2.57 3.05
N SER A 54 3.52 -2.01 2.23
CA SER A 54 3.60 -2.32 0.80
C SER A 54 3.99 -3.78 0.56
N ALA A 55 4.92 -4.32 1.36
CA ALA A 55 5.35 -5.70 1.26
C ALA A 55 4.21 -6.67 1.63
N ILE A 56 3.54 -6.46 2.77
CA ILE A 56 2.46 -7.34 3.23
C ILE A 56 1.28 -7.28 2.24
N CYS A 57 0.82 -6.08 1.89
CA CYS A 57 -0.29 -5.91 0.95
C CYS A 57 0.05 -6.44 -0.43
N GLY A 58 1.28 -6.24 -0.94
CA GLY A 58 1.73 -6.77 -2.22
C GLY A 58 1.76 -8.30 -2.26
N CYS A 59 2.23 -8.95 -1.18
CA CYS A 59 2.21 -10.41 -1.06
C CYS A 59 0.77 -10.95 -1.05
N ILE A 60 -0.12 -10.37 -0.25
CA ILE A 60 -1.52 -10.80 -0.19
C ILE A 60 -2.20 -10.56 -1.55
N PHE A 61 -2.02 -9.39 -2.15
CA PHE A 61 -2.63 -9.03 -3.43
C PHE A 61 -2.13 -9.94 -4.57
N SER A 62 -0.83 -10.23 -4.65
CA SER A 62 -0.30 -11.11 -5.71
C SER A 62 -0.85 -12.54 -5.65
N ILE A 63 -1.24 -13.03 -4.47
CA ILE A 63 -1.81 -14.37 -4.29
C ILE A 63 -3.31 -14.40 -4.60
N PHE A 64 -4.06 -13.36 -4.23
CA PHE A 64 -5.54 -13.39 -4.24
C PHE A 64 -6.20 -12.47 -5.29
N ALA A 65 -5.44 -11.60 -5.96
CA ALA A 65 -6.01 -10.68 -6.95
C ALA A 65 -6.50 -11.39 -8.21
N GLY A 66 -7.55 -10.83 -8.83
CA GLY A 66 -8.00 -11.26 -10.17
C GLY A 66 -7.03 -10.86 -11.30
N GLN A 67 -6.09 -9.94 -11.04
CA GLN A 67 -5.08 -9.47 -11.98
C GLN A 67 -3.74 -9.22 -11.26
N PRO A 68 -2.86 -10.23 -11.11
CA PRO A 68 -1.62 -10.13 -10.34
C PRO A 68 -0.53 -9.28 -11.01
N LEU A 69 -0.73 -8.81 -12.24
CA LEU A 69 0.16 -7.84 -12.89
C LEU A 69 0.08 -6.43 -12.28
N VAL A 70 -0.96 -6.13 -11.49
CA VAL A 70 -1.12 -4.83 -10.84
C VAL A 70 -0.17 -4.72 -9.64
N ILE A 71 0.61 -3.64 -9.60
CA ILE A 71 1.51 -3.33 -8.50
C ILE A 71 0.81 -2.37 -7.54
N VAL A 72 0.64 -2.83 -6.30
CA VAL A 72 0.03 -2.05 -5.23
C VAL A 72 1.12 -1.36 -4.41
N GLY A 73 0.94 -0.08 -4.11
CA GLY A 73 1.87 0.70 -3.31
C GLY A 73 1.28 2.06 -2.94
N VAL A 74 2.04 2.81 -2.12
CA VAL A 74 1.66 4.18 -1.73
C VAL A 74 1.80 5.11 -2.93
N THR A 75 0.83 6.00 -3.09
CA THR A 75 0.76 6.97 -4.19
C THR A 75 0.56 8.38 -3.66
N GLY A 76 0.91 9.39 -4.47
CA GLY A 76 0.77 10.80 -4.10
C GLY A 76 -0.60 11.20 -3.54
N PRO A 77 -1.74 10.80 -4.16
CA PRO A 77 -3.06 11.12 -3.63
C PRO A 77 -3.30 10.54 -2.22
N VAL A 78 -2.84 9.31 -1.96
CA VAL A 78 -2.96 8.68 -0.64
C VAL A 78 -2.07 9.42 0.36
N THR A 79 -0.85 9.79 -0.01
CA THR A 79 0.04 10.60 0.85
C THR A 79 -0.61 11.92 1.25
N ILE A 80 -1.14 12.67 0.28
CA ILE A 80 -1.82 13.96 0.53
C ILE A 80 -3.04 13.75 1.44
N PHE A 81 -3.82 12.70 1.18
CA PHE A 81 -4.97 12.36 2.01
C PHE A 81 -4.56 12.08 3.47
N THR A 82 -3.55 11.24 3.71
CA THR A 82 -3.07 10.92 5.05
C THR A 82 -2.56 12.16 5.80
N ILE A 83 -1.86 13.06 5.11
CA ILE A 83 -1.42 14.35 5.68
C ILE A 83 -2.64 15.19 6.11
N LYS A 84 -3.68 15.25 5.29
CA LYS A 84 -4.93 15.96 5.66
C LYS A 84 -5.66 15.29 6.83
N VAL A 85 -5.65 13.97 6.92
CA VAL A 85 -6.19 13.26 8.09
C VAL A 85 -5.40 13.61 9.35
N TRP A 86 -4.07 13.71 9.26
CA TRP A 86 -3.23 14.18 10.36
C TRP A 86 -3.62 15.59 10.81
N GLU A 87 -3.67 16.56 9.90
CA GLU A 87 -4.08 17.95 10.21
C GLU A 87 -5.45 18.02 10.90
N VAL A 88 -6.42 17.24 10.39
CA VAL A 88 -7.78 17.16 10.95
C VAL A 88 -7.77 16.53 12.36
N SER A 89 -6.98 15.49 12.58
CA SER A 89 -6.86 14.86 13.90
C SER A 89 -6.34 15.84 14.96
N GLN A 90 -5.36 16.66 14.59
CA GLN A 90 -4.81 17.70 15.46
C GLN A 90 -5.84 18.81 15.74
N LEU A 91 -6.63 19.21 14.73
CA LEU A 91 -7.69 20.20 14.89
C LEU A 91 -8.78 19.74 15.88
N PHE A 92 -9.14 18.46 15.85
CA PHE A 92 -10.13 17.88 16.76
C PHE A 92 -9.54 17.42 18.11
N GLY A 93 -8.21 17.44 18.27
CA GLY A 93 -7.54 16.95 19.47
C GLY A 93 -7.70 15.45 19.69
N VAL A 94 -7.85 14.66 18.62
CA VAL A 94 -7.99 13.20 18.68
C VAL A 94 -6.68 12.50 18.31
N ASP A 95 -6.48 11.29 18.81
CA ASP A 95 -5.32 10.48 18.45
C ASP A 95 -5.36 10.09 16.97
N PHE A 96 -4.30 10.44 16.24
CA PHE A 96 -4.21 10.20 14.80
C PHE A 96 -4.33 8.72 14.42
N LEU A 97 -3.64 7.83 15.13
CA LEU A 97 -3.60 6.41 14.76
C LEU A 97 -4.96 5.77 14.97
N GLN A 98 -5.64 6.08 16.07
CA GLN A 98 -7.00 5.61 16.34
C GLN A 98 -8.00 6.15 15.31
N TRP A 99 -7.91 7.44 14.98
CA TRP A 99 -8.76 8.08 13.98
C TRP A 99 -8.54 7.48 12.58
N TYR A 100 -7.27 7.30 12.20
CA TYR A 100 -6.88 6.72 10.91
C TYR A 100 -7.32 5.25 10.78
N ALA A 101 -7.22 4.47 11.86
CA ALA A 101 -7.74 3.10 11.90
C ALA A 101 -9.26 3.06 11.68
N TRP A 102 -10.02 3.98 12.30
CA TRP A 102 -11.47 4.07 12.09
C TRP A 102 -11.84 4.41 10.64
N ILE A 103 -11.12 5.35 10.02
CA ILE A 103 -11.30 5.65 8.59
C ILE A 103 -11.07 4.39 7.75
N GLY A 104 -10.02 3.62 8.05
CA GLY A 104 -9.71 2.36 7.37
C GLY A 104 -10.82 1.30 7.53
N LEU A 105 -11.40 1.15 8.73
CA LEU A 105 -12.50 0.21 8.98
C LEU A 105 -13.75 0.56 8.16
N TRP A 106 -14.14 1.84 8.10
CA TRP A 106 -15.27 2.27 7.28
C TRP A 106 -14.99 2.09 5.79
N ALA A 107 -13.77 2.40 5.33
CA ALA A 107 -13.38 2.18 3.94
C ALA A 107 -13.48 0.70 3.55
N ALA A 108 -13.02 -0.22 4.42
CA ALA A 108 -13.13 -1.65 4.20
C ALA A 108 -14.59 -2.13 4.13
N LEU A 109 -15.45 -1.64 5.04
CA LEU A 109 -16.87 -1.95 5.02
C LEU A 109 -17.54 -1.50 3.72
N MET A 110 -17.31 -0.24 3.31
CA MET A 110 -17.86 0.30 2.05
C MET A 110 -17.34 -0.48 0.84
N HIS A 111 -16.08 -0.91 0.86
CA HIS A 111 -15.51 -1.73 -0.21
C HIS A 111 -16.21 -3.10 -0.34
N VAL A 112 -16.46 -3.78 0.79
CA VAL A 112 -17.20 -5.05 0.78
C VAL A 112 -18.64 -4.87 0.29
N LEU A 113 -19.32 -3.80 0.72
CA LEU A 113 -20.67 -3.49 0.27
C LEU A 113 -20.74 -3.15 -1.23
N LEU A 114 -19.71 -2.51 -1.78
CA LEU A 114 -19.64 -2.21 -3.21
C LEU A 114 -19.34 -3.45 -4.06
N ALA A 115 -18.59 -4.41 -3.50
CA ALA A 115 -18.22 -5.65 -4.19
C ALA A 115 -19.34 -6.70 -4.17
N ALA A 116 -20.23 -6.63 -3.19
CA ALA A 116 -21.42 -7.47 -3.04
C ALA A 116 -22.52 -7.08 -4.04
#